data_AF-A0A1C4INV2-F1
#
_entry.id   AF-A0A1C4INV2-F1
#
_cell.length_a   1.000
_cell.length_b   1.000
_cell.length_c   1.000
_cell.angle_alpha   90.00
_cell.angle_beta   90.00
_cell.angle_gamma   90.00
#
_symmetry.space_group_name_H-M   'P 1'
#
loop_
_entity.id
_entity.type
_entity.pdbx_description
1 polymer ?
#
loop_
_entity_poly.entity_id
_entity_poly.type
_entity_poly.pdbx_seq_one_letter_code
_entity_poly.pdbx_strand_id
1 'polypeptide(L)'
;MYDVKTRERVLALVAQGRSLNSVSKQTGMSRAAIRSWQTRLEPVDKHRGRSCPRCAEEPTAIEHSSSYAYLLGLYLGDGCISAAKRGVYSLRIACADAWPGLIDACAEAIRISRPHNKDAHPWEFIRGLIHSDGCRITNWATRMVRGERKRYEYPRYFFTNKSDDIRKLFSDTLTAVGVEWTTLARGSKPLNISVARRASVALMDAHVGPKY
;
A
#
# COMPACT_ATOMS: atom_id res chain seq x y z
N MET A 1 -6.77 17.56 -15.94
CA MET A 1 -7.19 16.73 -14.78
C MET A 1 -8.42 17.41 -14.22
N TYR A 2 -9.55 16.71 -14.04
CA TYR A 2 -10.80 17.34 -13.62
C TYR A 2 -10.75 17.70 -12.13
N ASP A 3 -11.24 18.88 -11.79
CA ASP A 3 -11.37 19.39 -10.42
C ASP A 3 -12.39 18.58 -9.59
N VAL A 4 -12.36 18.77 -8.27
CA VAL A 4 -13.20 18.02 -7.33
C VAL A 4 -14.69 18.27 -7.56
N LYS A 5 -15.11 19.53 -7.74
CA LYS A 5 -16.52 19.90 -7.97
C LYS A 5 -17.09 19.20 -9.20
N THR A 6 -16.31 19.14 -10.28
CA THR A 6 -16.71 18.43 -11.50
C THR A 6 -16.92 16.94 -11.23
N ARG A 7 -16.04 16.31 -10.45
CA ARG A 7 -16.19 14.89 -10.09
C ARG A 7 -17.38 14.63 -9.19
N GLU A 8 -17.62 15.50 -8.20
CA GLU A 8 -18.79 15.42 -7.30
C GLU A 8 -20.08 15.47 -8.11
N ARG A 9 -20.20 16.42 -9.04
CA ARG A 9 -21.36 16.53 -9.92
C ARG A 9 -21.60 15.27 -10.74
N VAL A 10 -20.53 14.65 -11.23
CA VAL A 10 -20.63 13.42 -12.02
C VAL A 10 -21.02 12.23 -11.15
N LEU A 11 -20.48 12.12 -9.94
CA LEU A 11 -20.87 11.07 -9.00
C LEU A 11 -22.30 11.24 -8.50
N ALA A 12 -22.78 12.47 -8.34
CA ALA A 12 -24.19 12.74 -8.03
C ALA A 12 -25.13 12.21 -9.12
N LEU A 13 -24.77 12.32 -10.40
CA LEU A 13 -25.53 11.73 -11.50
C LEU A 13 -25.56 10.20 -11.42
N VAL A 14 -24.46 9.57 -11.01
CA VAL A 14 -24.41 8.12 -10.82
C VAL A 14 -25.22 7.68 -9.59
N ALA A 15 -25.19 8.46 -8.51
CA ALA A 15 -25.95 8.20 -7.29
C ALA A 15 -27.48 8.24 -7.51
N GLN A 16 -27.95 8.95 -8.55
CA GLN A 16 -29.34 8.93 -9.01
C GLN A 16 -29.74 7.62 -9.73
N GLY A 17 -28.88 6.59 -9.73
CA GLY A 17 -29.13 5.30 -10.39
C GLY A 17 -28.81 5.27 -11.88
N ARG A 18 -28.20 6.33 -12.44
CA ARG A 18 -27.83 6.37 -13.86
C ARG A 18 -26.66 5.44 -14.14
N SER A 19 -26.71 4.74 -15.28
CA SER A 19 -25.59 3.89 -15.71
C SER A 19 -24.37 4.72 -16.08
N LEU A 20 -23.18 4.18 -15.84
CA LEU A 20 -21.92 4.83 -16.20
C LEU A 20 -21.83 5.21 -17.69
N ASN A 21 -22.48 4.42 -18.55
CA ASN A 21 -22.52 4.70 -19.99
C ASN A 21 -23.37 5.93 -20.30
N SER A 22 -24.54 6.06 -19.66
CA SER A 22 -25.41 7.24 -19.80
C SER A 22 -24.69 8.50 -19.30
N VAL A 23 -24.09 8.43 -18.11
CA VAL A 23 -23.34 9.56 -17.53
C VAL A 23 -22.15 9.92 -18.41
N SER A 24 -21.40 8.94 -18.92
CA SER A 24 -20.26 9.16 -19.82
C SER A 24 -20.66 9.87 -21.12
N LYS A 25 -21.77 9.46 -21.74
CA LYS A 25 -22.31 10.12 -22.94
C LYS A 25 -22.78 11.54 -22.64
N GLN A 26 -23.39 11.77 -21.48
CA GLN A 26 -23.90 13.07 -21.07
C GLN A 26 -22.79 14.07 -20.73
N THR A 27 -21.72 13.63 -20.07
CA THR A 27 -20.66 14.51 -19.56
C THR A 27 -19.41 14.54 -20.43
N GLY A 28 -19.30 13.67 -21.43
CA GLY A 28 -18.10 13.50 -22.26
C GLY A 28 -16.93 12.84 -21.52
N MET A 29 -17.10 12.44 -20.26
CA MET A 29 -16.05 11.85 -19.44
C MET A 29 -16.01 10.34 -19.60
N SER A 30 -14.81 9.75 -19.64
CA SER A 30 -14.69 8.31 -19.87
C SER A 30 -15.29 7.49 -18.71
N ARG A 31 -15.93 6.36 -19.04
CA ARG A 31 -16.45 5.41 -18.02
C ARG A 31 -15.39 4.97 -17.02
N ALA A 32 -14.13 4.88 -17.45
CA ALA A 32 -13.00 4.54 -16.58
C ALA A 32 -12.70 5.64 -15.56
N ALA A 33 -12.75 6.91 -15.96
CA ALA A 33 -12.57 8.04 -15.06
C ALA A 33 -13.70 8.09 -14.01
N ILE A 34 -14.95 7.92 -14.45
CA ILE A 34 -16.12 7.89 -13.56
C ILE A 34 -16.00 6.76 -12.51
N ARG A 35 -15.62 5.53 -12.93
CA ARG A 35 -15.33 4.45 -11.96
C ARG A 35 -14.23 4.81 -10.99
N SER A 36 -13.15 5.41 -11.47
CA SER A 36 -12.04 5.79 -10.59
C SER A 36 -12.49 6.79 -9.52
N TRP A 37 -13.43 7.68 -9.84
CA TRP A 37 -13.97 8.67 -8.90
C TRP A 37 -14.90 8.05 -7.85
N GLN A 38 -15.62 6.98 -8.19
CA GLN A 38 -16.40 6.22 -7.21
C GLN A 38 -15.51 5.60 -6.13
N THR A 39 -14.28 5.22 -6.49
CA THR A 39 -13.28 4.74 -5.53
C THR A 39 -12.54 5.88 -4.82
N ARG A 40 -12.27 6.99 -5.52
CA ARG A 40 -11.51 8.13 -5.00
C ARG A 40 -11.92 9.43 -5.71
N LEU A 41 -12.65 10.27 -4.98
CA LEU A 41 -13.08 11.58 -5.47
C LEU A 41 -11.89 12.51 -5.72
N GLU A 42 -10.98 12.60 -4.76
CA GLU A 42 -9.86 13.53 -4.81
C GLU A 42 -8.87 13.21 -5.95
N PRO A 43 -8.36 14.21 -6.68
CA PRO A 43 -7.23 14.03 -7.57
C PRO A 43 -6.06 13.38 -6.86
N VAL A 44 -5.38 12.45 -7.54
CA VAL A 44 -4.06 12.03 -7.10
C VAL A 44 -3.16 13.25 -7.24
N ASP A 45 -2.76 13.82 -6.12
CA ASP A 45 -1.81 14.90 -6.09
C ASP A 45 -0.51 14.40 -6.73
N LYS A 46 -0.16 14.98 -7.89
CA LYS A 46 1.07 14.65 -8.62
C LYS A 46 2.32 15.14 -7.89
N HIS A 47 2.14 15.96 -6.85
CA HIS A 47 3.18 16.47 -5.98
C HIS A 47 3.30 15.70 -4.67
N ARG A 48 2.43 14.71 -4.38
CA ARG A 48 2.60 13.78 -3.24
C ARG A 48 3.83 12.91 -3.48
N GLY A 49 4.92 13.28 -2.82
CA GLY A 49 6.28 12.76 -3.03
C GLY A 49 7.35 13.85 -3.08
N ARG A 50 6.95 15.13 -3.14
CA ARG A 50 7.83 16.30 -3.15
C ARG A 50 8.41 16.71 -1.79
N SER A 51 8.59 15.81 -0.82
CA SER A 51 9.54 16.09 0.27
C SER A 51 10.99 15.86 -0.18
N CYS A 52 11.29 16.07 -1.47
CA CYS A 52 12.67 16.08 -1.91
C CYS A 52 13.24 17.46 -1.53
N PRO A 53 14.17 17.54 -0.56
CA PRO A 53 14.72 18.82 -0.12
C PRO A 53 15.40 19.59 -1.25
N ARG A 54 15.74 18.92 -2.37
CA ARG A 54 16.32 19.56 -3.57
C ARG A 54 15.33 19.96 -4.65
N CYS A 55 14.14 19.36 -4.70
CA CYS A 55 13.16 19.61 -5.76
C CYS A 55 12.00 20.51 -5.31
N ALA A 56 12.04 21.00 -4.07
CA ALA A 56 11.17 22.06 -3.58
C ALA A 56 11.50 23.39 -4.28
N GLU A 57 10.54 24.31 -4.27
CA GLU A 57 10.69 25.66 -4.86
C GLU A 57 11.83 26.43 -4.19
N GLU A 58 11.96 26.27 -2.87
CA GLU A 58 13.15 26.64 -2.10
C GLU A 58 13.84 25.37 -1.61
N PRO A 59 15.06 25.06 -2.11
CA PRO A 59 15.81 23.91 -1.66
C PRO A 59 16.18 23.99 -0.17
N THR A 60 15.88 22.94 0.58
CA THR A 60 16.25 22.79 1.99
C THR A 60 17.50 21.93 2.16
N ALA A 61 18.12 21.99 3.35
CA ALA A 61 19.25 21.14 3.67
C ALA A 61 18.85 19.66 3.64
N ILE A 62 19.80 18.78 3.28
CA ILE A 62 19.61 17.34 3.41
C ILE A 62 19.71 17.00 4.90
N GLU A 63 18.58 16.65 5.51
CA GLU A 63 18.54 16.04 6.83
C GLU A 63 19.35 14.74 6.82
N HIS A 64 20.13 14.49 7.89
CA HIS A 64 20.99 13.31 8.02
C HIS A 64 22.01 13.14 6.88
N SER A 65 22.82 14.19 6.65
CA SER A 65 23.84 14.25 5.60
C SER A 65 24.83 13.07 5.61
N SER A 66 25.16 12.50 6.78
CA SER A 66 26.04 11.33 6.91
C SER A 66 25.42 10.06 6.32
N SER A 67 24.14 9.78 6.62
CA SER A 67 23.41 8.65 6.06
C SER A 67 23.23 8.78 4.55
N TYR A 68 22.98 10.01 4.07
CA TYR A 68 22.93 10.31 2.64
C TYR A 68 24.28 10.05 1.96
N ALA A 69 25.39 10.56 2.53
CA ALA A 69 26.73 10.35 1.98
C ALA A 69 27.14 8.88 1.97
N TYR A 70 26.81 8.13 3.04
CA TYR A 70 27.02 6.68 3.11
C TYR A 70 26.24 5.94 2.02
N LEU A 71 24.94 6.24 1.88
CA LEU A 71 24.10 5.65 0.84
C LEU A 71 24.57 6.01 -0.57
N LEU A 72 25.03 7.25 -0.77
CA LEU A 72 25.61 7.70 -2.03
C LEU A 72 26.88 6.90 -2.36
N GLY A 73 27.75 6.66 -1.36
CA GLY A 73 28.93 5.82 -1.53
C GLY A 73 28.57 4.39 -1.97
N LEU A 74 27.61 3.75 -1.27
CA LEU A 74 27.12 2.42 -1.64
C LEU A 74 26.49 2.39 -3.04
N TYR A 75 25.73 3.43 -3.40
CA TYR A 75 25.15 3.56 -4.72
C TYR A 75 26.23 3.66 -5.82
N LEU A 76 27.27 4.46 -5.61
CA LEU A 76 28.34 4.65 -6.58
C LEU A 76 29.22 3.40 -6.74
N GLY A 77 29.38 2.62 -5.68
CA GLY A 77 30.13 1.36 -5.71
C GLY A 77 29.34 0.23 -6.39
N ASP A 78 28.17 -0.07 -5.85
CA ASP A 78 27.45 -1.33 -6.13
C ASP A 78 25.95 -1.12 -6.44
N GLY A 79 25.55 0.12 -6.72
CA GLY A 79 24.16 0.49 -6.95
C GLY A 79 23.80 0.80 -8.39
N CYS A 80 22.50 0.77 -8.67
CA CYS A 80 21.92 1.30 -9.91
C CYS A 80 20.52 1.85 -9.68
N ILE A 81 20.18 2.90 -10.44
CA ILE A 81 18.80 3.40 -10.56
C ILE A 81 18.28 3.01 -11.94
N SER A 82 17.22 2.22 -11.98
CA SER A 82 16.60 1.74 -13.21
C SER A 82 15.23 2.39 -13.42
N ALA A 83 14.93 2.81 -14.65
CA ALA A 83 13.59 3.25 -15.01
C ALA A 83 12.62 2.07 -15.10
N ALA A 84 11.41 2.24 -14.58
CA ALA A 84 10.32 1.29 -14.62
C ALA A 84 9.10 1.88 -15.34
N LYS A 85 8.06 1.07 -15.53
CA LYS A 85 6.81 1.50 -16.19
C LYS A 85 6.19 2.68 -15.44
N ARG A 86 5.48 3.53 -16.19
CA ARG A 86 4.73 4.70 -15.67
C ARG A 86 5.61 5.74 -14.96
N GLY A 87 6.88 5.89 -15.38
CA GLY A 87 7.77 6.93 -14.86
C GLY A 87 8.27 6.70 -13.43
N VAL A 88 8.17 5.45 -12.94
CA VAL A 88 8.71 5.04 -11.63
C VAL A 88 10.19 4.71 -11.80
N TYR A 89 11.01 5.03 -10.81
CA TYR A 89 12.43 4.64 -10.76
C TYR A 89 12.65 3.69 -9.59
N SER A 90 13.53 2.70 -9.78
CA SER A 90 13.90 1.72 -8.76
C SER A 90 15.39 1.82 -8.46
N LEU A 91 15.73 2.07 -7.20
CA LEU A 91 17.09 1.99 -6.66
C LEU A 91 17.36 0.56 -6.22
N ARG A 92 18.46 -0.02 -6.70
CA ARG A 92 19.01 -1.30 -6.24
C ARG A 92 20.45 -1.09 -5.79
N ILE A 93 20.83 -1.71 -4.70
CA ILE A 93 22.21 -1.73 -4.19
C ILE A 93 22.52 -3.20 -3.88
N ALA A 94 23.58 -3.73 -4.49
CA ALA A 94 24.07 -5.05 -4.15
C ALA A 94 25.00 -4.94 -2.93
N CYS A 95 24.82 -5.81 -1.95
CA CYS A 95 25.71 -5.89 -0.79
C CYS A 95 26.21 -7.32 -0.70
N ALA A 96 27.54 -7.50 -0.61
CA ALA A 96 28.13 -8.81 -0.37
C ALA A 96 27.85 -9.28 1.06
N ASP A 97 27.71 -10.59 1.23
CA ASP A 97 27.53 -11.25 2.53
C ASP A 97 28.84 -11.43 3.31
N ALA A 98 29.99 -11.17 2.67
CA ALA A 98 31.32 -11.19 3.29
C ALA A 98 31.50 -10.15 4.40
N TRP A 99 30.63 -9.14 4.47
CA TRP A 99 30.60 -8.12 5.53
C TRP A 99 29.30 -8.21 6.31
N PRO A 100 29.29 -8.90 7.47
CA PRO A 100 28.10 -9.03 8.31
C PRO A 100 27.50 -7.66 8.66
N GLY A 101 26.19 -7.50 8.46
CA GLY A 101 25.45 -6.27 8.78
C GLY A 101 25.46 -5.18 7.70
N LEU A 102 26.18 -5.36 6.58
CA LEU A 102 26.23 -4.37 5.48
C LEU A 102 24.84 -4.12 4.87
N ILE A 103 24.05 -5.18 4.68
CA ILE A 103 22.68 -5.09 4.16
C ILE A 103 21.80 -4.27 5.12
N ASP A 104 21.93 -4.51 6.44
CA ASP A 104 21.14 -3.81 7.45
C ASP A 104 21.52 -2.32 7.53
N ALA A 105 22.83 -2.02 7.47
CA ALA A 105 23.33 -0.65 7.42
C ALA A 105 22.87 0.10 6.15
N CYS A 106 22.89 -0.57 4.99
CA CYS A 106 22.36 -0.04 3.74
C CYS A 106 20.87 0.25 3.85
N ALA A 107 20.08 -0.71 4.35
CA ALA A 107 18.64 -0.55 4.54
C ALA A 107 18.30 0.58 5.52
N GLU A 108 19.10 0.74 6.59
CA GLU A 108 18.94 1.83 7.55
C GLU A 108 19.25 3.19 6.93
N ALA A 109 20.34 3.30 6.17
CA ALA A 109 20.68 4.53 5.46
C ALA A 109 19.61 4.94 4.45
N ILE A 110 18.97 3.98 3.77
CA ILE A 110 17.81 4.23 2.89
C ILE A 110 16.63 4.79 3.70
N ARG A 111 16.31 4.19 4.85
CA ARG A 111 15.21 4.65 5.72
C ARG A 111 15.46 6.05 6.24
N ILE A 112 16.65 6.34 6.77
CA ILE A 112 17.00 7.66 7.31
C ILE A 112 17.00 8.73 6.20
N SER A 113 17.49 8.40 5.00
CA SER A 113 17.54 9.35 3.87
C SER A 113 16.16 9.62 3.27
N ARG A 114 15.18 8.72 3.46
CA ARG A 114 13.81 8.82 2.94
C ARG A 114 12.79 8.25 3.94
N PRO A 115 12.61 8.89 5.12
CA PRO A 115 11.83 8.34 6.22
C PRO A 115 10.36 8.11 5.84
N HIS A 116 9.81 8.96 4.99
CA HIS A 116 8.40 8.90 4.58
C HIS A 116 8.10 7.97 3.40
N ASN A 117 9.05 7.18 2.89
CA ASN A 117 8.81 6.40 1.66
C ASN A 117 7.69 5.35 1.82
N LYS A 118 7.54 4.76 3.01
CA LYS A 118 6.40 3.88 3.35
C LYS A 118 5.19 4.65 3.89
N ASP A 119 5.43 5.71 4.66
CA ASP A 119 4.37 6.50 5.31
C ASP A 119 3.60 7.37 4.31
N ALA A 120 4.21 7.71 3.17
CA ALA A 120 3.57 8.45 2.09
C ALA A 120 2.54 7.58 1.33
N HIS A 121 2.74 6.26 1.28
CA HIS A 121 1.94 5.32 0.48
C HIS A 121 1.70 3.97 1.19
N PRO A 122 1.18 3.98 2.43
CA PRO A 122 1.06 2.75 3.23
C PRO A 122 0.09 1.76 2.60
N TRP A 123 -0.97 2.25 1.95
CA TRP A 123 -1.97 1.41 1.29
C TRP A 123 -1.45 0.74 0.02
N GLU A 124 -0.64 1.43 -0.78
CA GLU A 124 0.00 0.85 -1.96
C GLU A 124 1.03 -0.21 -1.56
N PHE A 125 1.77 0.02 -0.47
CA PHE A 125 2.69 -0.97 0.10
C PHE A 125 1.95 -2.22 0.61
N ILE A 126 0.92 -2.04 1.44
CA ILE A 126 0.05 -3.12 1.95
C ILE A 126 -0.54 -3.92 0.80
N ARG A 127 -1.08 -3.24 -0.23
CA ARG A 127 -1.65 -3.88 -1.42
C ARG A 127 -0.61 -4.71 -2.16
N GLY A 128 0.60 -4.17 -2.36
CA GLY A 128 1.70 -4.88 -3.01
C GLY A 128 2.05 -6.19 -2.30
N LEU A 129 2.20 -6.14 -0.97
CA LEU A 129 2.50 -7.32 -0.16
C LEU A 129 1.36 -8.35 -0.17
N ILE A 130 0.11 -7.92 -0.08
CA ILE A 130 -1.05 -8.82 -0.17
C ILE A 130 -1.17 -9.46 -1.55
N HIS A 131 -0.85 -8.73 -2.62
CA HIS A 131 -0.89 -9.26 -3.98
C HIS A 131 0.19 -10.32 -4.20
N SER A 132 1.42 -10.07 -3.75
CA SER A 132 2.55 -11.00 -3.88
C SER A 132 2.37 -12.24 -2.99
N ASP A 133 2.42 -12.06 -1.66
CA ASP A 133 2.61 -13.15 -0.70
C ASP A 133 1.46 -13.25 0.32
N GLY A 134 0.39 -12.49 0.10
CA GLY A 134 -0.84 -12.57 0.89
C GLY A 134 -1.96 -13.31 0.19
N CYS A 135 -3.10 -13.42 0.86
CA CYS A 135 -4.35 -13.86 0.25
C CYS A 135 -5.54 -13.22 0.96
N ARG A 136 -6.68 -13.21 0.27
CA ARG A 136 -7.97 -12.88 0.83
C ARG A 136 -8.87 -14.09 0.65
N ILE A 137 -9.37 -14.64 1.75
CA ILE A 137 -10.23 -15.83 1.71
C ILE A 137 -11.56 -15.53 2.42
N THR A 138 -12.63 -16.17 1.97
CA THR A 138 -13.92 -16.15 2.67
C THR A 138 -14.05 -17.45 3.44
N ASN A 139 -13.90 -17.39 4.77
CA ASN A 139 -14.22 -18.52 5.64
C ASN A 139 -15.72 -18.57 5.89
N TRP A 140 -16.23 -19.75 6.26
CA TRP A 140 -17.61 -19.91 6.66
C TRP A 140 -17.74 -20.80 7.90
N ALA A 141 -18.74 -20.50 8.73
CA ALA A 141 -19.09 -21.29 9.91
C ALA A 141 -20.60 -21.40 10.01
N THR A 142 -21.09 -22.44 10.69
CA THR A 142 -22.53 -22.57 10.98
C THR A 142 -22.77 -22.32 12.46
N ARG A 143 -23.85 -21.61 12.77
CA ARG A 143 -24.30 -21.36 14.15
C ARG A 143 -25.79 -21.59 14.24
N MET A 144 -26.22 -22.25 15.33
CA MET A 144 -27.63 -22.35 15.68
C MET A 144 -28.12 -21.01 16.21
N VAL A 145 -29.16 -20.45 15.58
CA VAL A 145 -29.80 -19.20 16.00
C VAL A 145 -31.30 -19.43 16.00
N ARG A 146 -31.94 -19.34 17.18
CA ARG A 146 -33.38 -19.56 17.36
C ARG A 146 -33.89 -20.90 16.78
N GLY A 147 -33.09 -21.97 16.92
CA GLY A 147 -33.47 -23.30 16.43
C GLY A 147 -33.15 -23.58 14.95
N GLU A 148 -32.69 -22.58 14.19
CA GLU A 148 -32.29 -22.75 12.80
C GLU A 148 -30.77 -22.72 12.62
N ARG A 149 -30.24 -23.57 11.73
CA ARG A 149 -28.82 -23.58 11.39
C ARG A 149 -28.54 -22.49 10.36
N LYS A 150 -27.84 -21.44 10.77
CA LYS A 150 -27.46 -20.32 9.90
C LYS A 150 -25.98 -20.37 9.54
N ARG A 151 -25.67 -20.24 8.25
CA ARG A 151 -24.29 -20.12 7.73
C ARG A 151 -23.87 -18.66 7.76
N TYR A 152 -22.66 -18.40 8.25
CA TYR A 152 -22.05 -17.09 8.31
C TYR A 152 -20.73 -17.11 7.57
N GLU A 153 -20.51 -16.09 6.75
CA GLU A 153 -19.28 -15.90 5.97
C GLU A 153 -18.45 -14.76 6.55
N TYR A 154 -17.15 -14.98 6.63
CA TYR A 154 -16.20 -14.04 7.22
C TYR A 154 -14.98 -13.91 6.30
N PRO A 155 -14.88 -12.82 5.54
CA PRO A 155 -13.68 -12.52 4.78
C PRO A 155 -12.50 -12.27 5.71
N ARG A 156 -11.32 -12.74 5.32
CA ARG A 156 -10.08 -12.64 6.08
C ARG A 156 -8.90 -12.45 5.13
N TYR A 157 -7.97 -11.58 5.51
CA TYR A 157 -6.69 -11.46 4.82
C TYR A 157 -5.61 -12.22 5.60
N PHE A 158 -4.70 -12.85 4.86
CA PHE A 158 -3.48 -13.45 5.37
C PHE A 158 -2.27 -12.90 4.61
N PHE A 159 -1.13 -12.85 5.29
CA PHE A 159 0.17 -12.60 4.71
C PHE A 159 1.16 -13.58 5.34
N THR A 160 1.88 -14.33 4.49
CA THR A 160 2.80 -15.38 4.94
C THR A 160 4.20 -15.06 4.43
N ASN A 161 5.17 -14.91 5.34
CA ASN A 161 6.56 -14.67 4.92
C ASN A 161 7.56 -15.23 5.95
N LYS A 162 8.69 -15.77 5.46
CA LYS A 162 9.75 -16.33 6.32
C LYS A 162 10.59 -15.25 7.03
N SER A 163 10.73 -14.07 6.45
CA SER A 163 11.52 -12.98 7.03
C SER A 163 10.74 -12.27 8.13
N ASP A 164 11.35 -12.17 9.31
CA ASP A 164 10.80 -11.47 10.47
C ASP A 164 10.70 -9.96 10.19
N ASP A 165 11.69 -9.38 9.50
CA ASP A 165 11.70 -7.97 9.12
C ASP A 165 10.59 -7.63 8.13
N ILE A 166 10.35 -8.48 7.11
CA ILE A 166 9.25 -8.27 6.16
C ILE A 166 7.90 -8.35 6.88
N ARG A 167 7.74 -9.33 7.79
CA ARG A 167 6.52 -9.42 8.61
C ARG A 167 6.35 -8.18 9.48
N LYS A 168 7.42 -7.70 10.11
CA LYS A 168 7.42 -6.50 10.94
C LYS A 168 7.03 -5.26 10.14
N LEU A 169 7.61 -5.07 8.95
CA LEU A 169 7.26 -3.98 8.04
C LEU A 169 5.78 -4.00 7.65
N PHE A 170 5.25 -5.18 7.33
CA PHE A 170 3.83 -5.34 7.03
C PHE A 170 2.95 -4.97 8.23
N SER A 171 3.20 -5.57 9.40
CA SER A 171 2.43 -5.30 10.63
C SER A 171 2.49 -3.85 11.06
N ASP A 172 3.67 -3.22 11.05
CA ASP A 172 3.84 -1.83 11.49
C ASP A 172 3.04 -0.91 10.57
N THR A 173 3.05 -1.19 9.26
CA THR A 173 2.27 -0.42 8.30
C THR A 173 0.76 -0.63 8.47
N LEU A 174 0.31 -1.85 8.78
CA LEU A 174 -1.09 -2.13 9.11
C LEU A 174 -1.52 -1.34 10.36
N THR A 175 -0.70 -1.35 11.42
CA THR A 175 -0.96 -0.60 12.65
C THR A 175 -1.06 0.89 12.37
N ALA A 176 -0.15 1.45 11.56
CA ALA A 176 -0.12 2.87 11.22
C ALA A 176 -1.38 3.34 10.48
N VAL A 177 -2.06 2.45 9.75
CA VAL A 177 -3.33 2.76 9.04
C VAL A 177 -4.57 2.31 9.81
N GLY A 178 -4.44 1.90 11.07
CA GLY A 178 -5.55 1.48 11.92
C GLY A 178 -6.12 0.10 11.57
N VAL A 179 -5.38 -0.74 10.85
CA VAL A 179 -5.75 -2.13 10.58
C VAL A 179 -5.29 -3.02 11.73
N GLU A 180 -6.25 -3.68 12.37
CA GLU A 180 -5.97 -4.61 13.45
C GLU A 180 -5.64 -5.99 12.89
N TRP A 181 -4.55 -6.58 13.38
CA TRP A 181 -4.01 -7.84 12.92
C TRP A 181 -3.56 -8.72 14.09
N THR A 182 -3.34 -9.99 13.80
CA THR A 182 -2.88 -11.02 14.76
C THR A 182 -1.86 -11.91 14.09
N THR A 183 -0.93 -12.47 14.86
CA THR A 183 -0.08 -13.56 14.39
C THR A 183 -0.78 -14.90 14.56
N LEU A 184 -0.64 -15.79 13.58
CA LEU A 184 -1.02 -17.19 13.69
C LEU A 184 0.25 -18.03 13.67
N ALA A 185 0.52 -18.73 14.77
CA ALA A 185 1.56 -19.74 14.80
C ALA A 185 1.05 -21.03 14.15
N ARG A 186 1.76 -21.54 13.14
CA ARG A 186 1.62 -22.93 12.69
C ARG A 186 2.85 -23.67 13.23
N GLY A 187 2.75 -24.28 14.41
CA GLY A 187 3.90 -24.88 15.10
C GLY A 187 4.81 -23.84 15.78
N SER A 188 6.12 -24.08 15.84
CA SER A 188 7.08 -23.30 16.63
C SER A 188 7.50 -21.94 16.05
N LYS A 189 7.05 -21.55 14.84
CA LYS A 189 7.42 -20.26 14.21
C LYS A 189 6.19 -19.52 13.66
N PRO A 190 5.89 -18.27 14.10
CA PRO A 190 4.75 -17.50 13.61
C PRO A 190 5.08 -16.82 12.27
N LEU A 191 4.88 -17.54 11.17
CA LEU A 191 5.12 -17.03 9.81
C LEU A 191 3.94 -16.24 9.21
N ASN A 192 2.78 -16.25 9.87
CA ASN A 192 1.52 -15.75 9.30
C ASN A 192 0.97 -14.55 10.06
N ILE A 193 0.72 -13.47 9.34
CA ILE A 193 -0.06 -12.31 9.80
C ILE A 193 -1.49 -12.45 9.26
N SER A 194 -2.48 -12.22 10.13
CA SER A 194 -3.89 -12.37 9.82
C SER A 194 -4.67 -11.11 10.20
N VAL A 195 -5.53 -10.66 9.28
CA VAL A 195 -6.53 -9.60 9.49
C VAL A 195 -7.93 -10.20 9.36
N ALA A 196 -8.64 -10.32 10.49
CA ALA A 196 -9.94 -10.99 10.56
C ALA A 196 -11.07 -10.13 11.16
N ARG A 197 -10.73 -9.00 11.81
CA ARG A 197 -11.75 -8.13 12.39
C ARG A 197 -12.53 -7.44 11.29
N ARG A 198 -13.87 -7.45 11.41
CA ARG A 198 -14.77 -6.97 10.35
C ARG A 198 -14.45 -5.54 9.89
N ALA A 199 -14.19 -4.62 10.81
CA ALA A 199 -13.83 -3.24 10.47
C ALA A 199 -12.51 -3.15 9.70
N SER A 200 -11.49 -3.86 10.16
CA SER A 200 -10.17 -3.90 9.51
C SER A 200 -10.21 -4.59 8.15
N VAL A 201 -11.02 -5.64 7.99
CA VAL A 201 -11.23 -6.29 6.68
C VAL A 201 -11.97 -5.36 5.72
N ALA A 202 -12.98 -4.62 6.17
CA ALA A 202 -13.66 -3.63 5.34
C ALA A 202 -12.71 -2.50 4.91
N LEU A 203 -11.82 -2.07 5.81
CA LEU A 203 -10.80 -1.08 5.50
C LEU A 203 -9.77 -1.61 4.49
N MET A 204 -9.31 -2.86 4.66
CA MET A 204 -8.48 -3.54 3.68
C MET A 204 -9.20 -3.70 2.33
N ASP A 205 -10.49 -4.02 2.31
CA ASP A 205 -11.28 -4.15 1.07
C ASP A 205 -11.36 -2.81 0.32
N ALA A 206 -11.55 -1.70 1.04
CA ALA A 206 -11.63 -0.37 0.43
C ALA A 206 -10.31 0.06 -0.24
N HIS A 207 -9.16 -0.35 0.31
CA HIS A 207 -7.84 0.13 -0.11
C HIS A 207 -6.99 -0.89 -0.87
N VAL A 208 -7.21 -2.20 -0.69
CA VAL A 208 -6.53 -3.28 -1.42
C VAL A 208 -7.41 -3.76 -2.57
N GLY A 209 -8.72 -3.86 -2.33
CA GLY A 209 -9.69 -4.44 -3.26
C GLY A 209 -9.76 -5.96 -3.18
N PRO A 210 -10.73 -6.57 -3.89
CA PRO A 210 -10.83 -8.02 -4.00
C PRO A 210 -9.59 -8.58 -4.72
N LYS A 211 -9.01 -9.64 -4.14
CA LYS A 211 -8.00 -10.45 -4.79
C LYS A 211 -8.74 -11.46 -5.68
N TYR A 212 -8.64 -11.29 -7.01
CA TYR A 212 -9.18 -12.25 -7.98
C TYR A 212 -8.20 -13.42 -8.14
#